data_AF-A0A401IMG3-F1
#
_entry.id   AF-A0A401IMG3-F1
#
_cell.length_a   1.000
_cell.length_b   1.000
_cell.length_c   1.000
_cell.angle_alpha   90.00
_cell.angle_beta   90.00
_cell.angle_gamma   90.00
#
_symmetry.space_group_name_H-M   'P 1'
#
loop_
_entity.id
_entity.type
_entity.pdbx_description
1 polymer ?
#
loop_
_entity_poly.entity_id
_entity_poly.type
_entity_poly.pdbx_seq_one_letter_code
_entity_poly.pdbx_strand_id
1 'polypeptide(L)'
;MMDIDEAIRELEKTKNIKFSRLMKITESFFDQPRNRGSSHYPFKVPWQGEPRINLQKGKDGNAKPYQVKQVRLALLKLKQIQQGENHD
;
A
#
# COMPACT_ATOMS: atom_id res chain seq x y z
N MET A 1 -6.74 1.39 14.22
CA MET A 1 -7.06 1.32 12.77
C MET A 1 -6.55 2.62 12.17
N MET A 2 -5.73 2.56 11.12
CA MET A 2 -5.21 3.77 10.47
C MET A 2 -6.29 4.32 9.54
N ASP A 3 -6.49 5.63 9.51
CA ASP A 3 -7.43 6.26 8.59
C ASP A 3 -6.85 6.30 7.16
N ILE A 4 -7.69 6.03 6.15
CA ILE A 4 -7.23 5.93 4.76
C ILE A 4 -6.78 7.27 4.20
N ASP A 5 -7.42 8.37 4.61
CA ASP A 5 -7.03 9.72 4.21
C ASP A 5 -5.73 10.15 4.88
N GLU A 6 -5.54 9.81 6.14
CA GLU A 6 -4.27 9.99 6.84
C GLU A 6 -3.13 9.26 6.12
N ALA A 7 -3.35 8.01 5.71
CA ALA A 7 -2.37 7.21 5.00
C ALA A 7 -2.00 7.80 3.63
N ILE A 8 -2.99 8.22 2.84
CA ILE A 8 -2.75 8.85 1.54
C ILE A 8 -1.94 10.14 1.72
N ARG A 9 -2.31 10.99 2.70
CA ARG A 9 -1.60 12.24 3.00
C ARG A 9 -0.16 12.01 3.43
N GLU A 10 0.11 10.97 4.23
CA GLU A 10 1.47 10.60 4.63
C GLU A 10 2.32 10.24 3.41
N LEU A 11 1.81 9.39 2.52
CA LEU A 11 2.53 8.95 1.32
C LEU A 11 2.72 10.09 0.30
N GLU A 12 1.87 11.10 0.29
CA GLU A 12 2.02 12.30 -0.55
C GLU A 12 3.10 13.25 -0.06
N LYS A 13 3.17 13.47 1.26
CA LYS A 13 4.10 14.46 1.85
C LYS A 13 5.51 13.90 2.06
N THR A 14 5.64 12.58 2.14
CA THR A 14 6.90 11.94 2.47
C THR A 14 7.75 11.70 1.22
N LYS A 15 8.90 12.37 1.13
CA LYS A 15 9.87 12.14 0.03
C LYS A 15 10.55 10.78 0.13
N ASN A 16 10.98 10.41 1.34
CA ASN A 16 11.68 9.15 1.65
C ASN A 16 10.99 8.46 2.83
N ILE A 17 10.43 7.29 2.59
CA ILE A 17 9.74 6.50 3.63
C ILE A 17 10.51 5.21 3.89
N LYS A 18 10.67 4.85 5.17
CA LYS A 18 11.26 3.56 5.55
C LYS A 18 10.40 2.43 5.00
N PHE A 19 11.04 1.37 4.49
CA PHE A 19 10.31 0.20 3.99
C PHE A 19 9.34 -0.37 5.04
N SER A 20 9.78 -0.43 6.31
CA SER A 20 8.95 -0.89 7.41
C SER A 20 7.71 -0.03 7.67
N ARG A 21 7.78 1.30 7.42
CA ARG A 21 6.61 2.17 7.55
C ARG A 21 5.65 1.96 6.38
N LEU A 22 6.14 1.89 5.15
CA LEU A 22 5.30 1.57 3.98
C LEU A 22 4.60 0.23 4.17
N MET A 23 5.32 -0.80 4.63
CA MET A 23 4.77 -2.13 4.90
C MET A 23 3.63 -2.07 5.93
N LYS A 24 3.83 -1.39 7.07
CA LYS A 24 2.78 -1.22 8.11
C LYS A 24 1.54 -0.48 7.59
N ILE A 25 1.74 0.55 6.76
CA ILE A 25 0.63 1.26 6.12
C ILE A 25 -0.13 0.26 5.24
N THR A 26 0.55 -0.46 4.35
CA THR A 26 -0.07 -1.42 3.46
C THR A 26 -0.82 -2.53 4.21
N GLU A 27 -0.24 -3.08 5.28
CA GLU A 27 -0.85 -4.09 6.17
C GLU A 27 -2.12 -3.61 6.88
N SER A 28 -2.28 -2.30 7.06
CA SER A 28 -3.47 -1.74 7.70
C SER A 28 -4.70 -1.76 6.79
N PHE A 29 -4.51 -1.90 5.48
CA PHE A 29 -5.59 -1.82 4.47
C PHE A 29 -5.69 -3.04 3.55
N PHE A 30 -4.61 -3.83 3.43
CA PHE A 30 -4.54 -4.97 2.52
C PHE A 30 -4.00 -6.20 3.23
N ASP A 31 -4.54 -7.36 2.87
CA ASP A 31 -4.11 -8.63 3.45
C ASP A 31 -2.68 -8.98 3.01
N GLN A 32 -1.84 -9.31 4.00
CA GLN A 32 -0.49 -9.80 3.76
C GLN A 32 -0.47 -11.13 3.00
N PRO A 33 0.59 -11.39 2.21
CA PRO A 33 0.88 -12.73 1.74
C PRO A 33 1.24 -13.64 2.92
N ARG A 34 0.71 -14.87 2.90
CA ARG A 34 1.03 -15.90 3.92
C ARG A 34 2.49 -16.34 3.91
N ASN A 35 3.26 -16.03 2.86
CA ASN A 35 4.63 -16.48 2.70
C ASN A 35 5.64 -15.40 3.11
N ARG A 36 6.19 -15.51 4.32
CA ARG A 36 7.20 -14.58 4.88
C ARG A 36 8.65 -14.84 4.44
N GLY A 37 8.89 -15.89 3.64
CA GLY A 37 10.25 -16.30 3.21
C GLY A 37 10.76 -15.67 1.92
N SER A 38 10.00 -14.75 1.30
CA SER A 38 10.35 -14.15 0.01
C SER A 38 10.93 -12.73 0.18
N SER A 39 11.79 -12.33 -0.76
CA SER A 39 12.25 -10.93 -0.90
C SER A 39 11.16 -9.98 -1.42
N HIS A 40 10.07 -10.55 -1.95
CA HIS A 40 8.91 -9.86 -2.49
C HIS A 40 7.68 -10.15 -1.64
N TYR A 41 6.92 -9.10 -1.37
CA TYR A 41 5.73 -9.12 -0.51
C TYR A 41 4.51 -8.69 -1.35
N PRO A 42 3.87 -9.63 -2.08
CA PRO A 42 2.66 -9.36 -2.84
C PRO A 42 1.45 -9.26 -1.91
N PHE A 43 0.70 -8.15 -1.97
CA PHE A 43 -0.54 -7.98 -1.21
C PHE A 43 -1.76 -8.30 -2.07
N LYS A 44 -2.80 -8.85 -1.43
CA LYS A 44 -4.09 -9.05 -2.10
C LYS A 44 -4.87 -7.75 -2.12
N VAL A 45 -5.54 -7.50 -3.25
CA VAL A 45 -6.40 -6.33 -3.47
C VAL A 45 -7.78 -6.80 -3.94
N PRO A 46 -8.87 -6.09 -3.59
CA PRO A 46 -10.24 -6.50 -3.92
C PRO A 46 -10.65 -6.20 -5.38
N TRP A 47 -9.71 -5.91 -6.27
CA TRP A 47 -9.98 -5.63 -7.69
C TRP A 47 -9.10 -6.47 -8.61
N GLN A 48 -9.54 -6.62 -9.86
CA GLN A 48 -8.72 -7.16 -10.93
C GLN A 48 -7.86 -6.07 -11.58
N GLY A 49 -6.69 -6.46 -12.08
CA GLY A 49 -5.78 -5.57 -12.80
C GLY A 49 -4.96 -4.63 -11.89
N GLU A 50 -4.72 -3.41 -12.36
CA GLU A 50 -3.90 -2.40 -11.69
C GLU A 50 -4.74 -1.47 -10.77
N PRO A 51 -4.13 -0.83 -9.75
CA PRO A 51 -2.74 -1.01 -9.31
C PRO A 51 -2.53 -2.32 -8.54
N ARG A 52 -1.40 -2.99 -8.78
CA ARG A 52 -0.94 -4.12 -7.97
C ARG A 52 0.04 -3.64 -6.88
N ILE A 53 0.05 -4.35 -5.75
CA ILE A 53 0.98 -4.08 -4.66
C ILE A 53 1.94 -5.27 -4.52
N ASN A 54 3.21 -5.05 -4.89
CA ASN A 54 4.28 -6.00 -4.67
C ASN A 54 5.51 -5.27 -4.11
N LEU A 55 5.66 -5.33 -2.79
CA LEU A 55 6.69 -4.59 -2.07
C LEU A 55 8.00 -5.37 -2.01
N GLN A 56 9.12 -4.65 -2.02
CA GLN A 56 10.47 -5.20 -1.94
C GLN A 56 11.34 -4.20 -1.20
N LYS A 57 12.06 -4.65 -0.18
CA LYS A 57 12.94 -3.79 0.60
C LYS A 57 14.06 -3.19 -0.28
N GLY A 58 14.25 -1.87 -0.22
CA GLY A 58 15.37 -1.19 -0.87
C GLY A 58 16.71 -1.53 -0.19
N LYS A 59 17.81 -1.37 -0.94
CA LYS A 59 19.17 -1.64 -0.42
C LYS A 59 19.56 -0.74 0.75
N ASP A 60 18.98 0.45 0.81
CA ASP A 60 19.17 1.48 1.83
C ASP A 60 18.17 1.37 3.01
N GLY A 61 17.31 0.35 3.01
CA GLY A 61 16.26 0.19 4.01
C GLY A 61 15.02 1.07 3.80
N ASN A 62 15.04 1.97 2.81
CA ASN A 62 13.85 2.72 2.40
C ASN A 62 13.00 1.93 1.41
N ALA A 63 11.74 2.34 1.28
CA ALA A 63 10.91 1.89 0.18
C ALA A 63 11.37 2.55 -1.12
N LYS A 64 11.22 1.83 -2.23
CA LYS A 64 11.52 2.40 -3.55
C LYS A 64 10.43 3.43 -3.91
N PRO A 65 10.74 4.60 -4.49
CA PRO A 65 9.75 5.65 -4.77
C PRO A 65 8.54 5.18 -5.58
N TYR A 66 8.75 4.28 -6.56
CA TYR A 66 7.64 3.72 -7.33
C TYR A 66 6.70 2.85 -6.49
N GLN A 67 7.20 2.16 -5.46
CA GLN A 67 6.37 1.35 -4.56
C GLN A 67 5.52 2.24 -3.67
N VAL A 68 6.05 3.38 -3.23
CA VAL A 68 5.28 4.41 -2.53
C VAL A 68 4.13 4.90 -3.42
N LYS A 69 4.42 5.20 -4.68
CA LYS A 69 3.40 5.61 -5.68
C LYS A 69 2.34 4.51 -5.88
N GLN A 70 2.75 3.25 -6.03
CA GLN A 70 1.84 2.11 -6.21
C GLN A 70 0.91 1.94 -5.01
N VAL A 71 1.43 1.97 -3.79
CA VAL A 71 0.61 1.85 -2.57
C VAL A 71 -0.36 3.03 -2.46
N ARG A 72 0.08 4.25 -2.73
CA ARG A 72 -0.81 5.43 -2.74
C ARG A 72 -1.96 5.27 -3.74
N LEU A 73 -1.68 4.83 -4.97
CA LEU A 73 -2.71 4.59 -5.98
C LEU A 73 -3.68 3.48 -5.56
N ALA A 74 -3.18 2.42 -4.91
CA ALA A 74 -4.02 1.36 -4.38
C ALA A 74 -4.93 1.85 -3.25
N LEU A 75 -4.43 2.69 -2.34
CA LEU A 75 -5.26 3.31 -1.29
C LEU A 75 -6.33 4.22 -1.87
N LEU A 76 -6.00 5.03 -2.89
CA LEU A 76 -6.99 5.86 -3.59
C LEU A 76 -8.09 5.01 -4.24
N LYS A 77 -7.75 3.90 -4.89
CA LYS A 77 -8.73 2.99 -5.49
C LYS A 77 -9.57 2.28 -4.42
N LEU A 78 -8.96 1.83 -3.33
CA LEU A 78 -9.68 1.21 -2.21
C LEU A 78 -10.70 2.20 -1.62
N LYS A 79 -10.31 3.46 -1.43
CA LYS A 79 -11.22 4.53 -1.00
C LYS A 79 -12.41 4.70 -1.95
N GLN A 80 -12.17 4.71 -3.25
CA GLN A 80 -13.25 4.82 -4.26
C GLN A 80 -14.23 3.65 -4.19
N ILE A 81 -13.72 2.42 -4.04
CA ILE A 81 -14.56 1.22 -3.90
C ILE A 81 -15.42 1.31 -2.63
N GLN A 82 -14.82 1.66 -1.49
CA GLN A 82 -15.55 1.84 -0.22
C GLN A 82 -16.61 2.94 -0.33
N GLN A 83 -16.37 4.02 -1.07
CA GLN A 83 -17.35 5.09 -1.27
C GLN A 83 -18.51 4.68 -2.20
N GLY A 84 -18.23 3.86 -3.21
CA GLY A 84 -19.24 3.30 -4.11
C GLY A 84 -20.15 2.28 -3.43
N GLU A 85 -19.60 1.39 -2.61
CA GLU A 85 -20.36 0.40 -1.83
C GLU A 85 -21.31 1.04 -0.80
N ASN A 86 -21.07 2.28 -0.39
CA ASN A 86 -21.91 3.00 0.57
C ASN A 86 -23.05 3.80 -0.09
N HIS A 87 -23.16 3.79 -1.43
CA HIS A 87 -24.18 4.55 -2.18
C HIS A 87 -25.20 3.67 -2.92
N ASP A 88 -25.12 2.34 -2.78
CA ASP A 88 -26.09 1.36 -3.30
C ASP A 88 -26.95 0.79 -2.16
#